data_AF-A0A924FK81-F1
#
_entry.id   AF-A0A924FK81-F1
#
_cell.length_a   1.000
_cell.length_b   1.000
_cell.length_c   1.000
_cell.angle_alpha   90.00
_cell.angle_beta   90.00
_cell.angle_gamma   90.00
#
_symmetry.space_group_name_H-M   'P 1'
#
loop_
_entity.id
_entity.type
_entity.pdbx_description
1 polymer ?
#
loop_
_entity_poly.entity_id
_entity_poly.type
_entity_poly.pdbx_seq_one_letter_code
_entity_poly.pdbx_strand_id
1 'polypeptide(L)' 'DNRVLLQVKVEDADVTDEIFTRLMGDVVEPRRDFIQENALNVANLDV' A
#
# COMPACT_ATOMS: atom_id res chain seq x y z
N ASP A 1 -8.75 -4.15 -29.45
CA ASP A 1 -8.55 -3.02 -28.52
C ASP A 1 -9.42 -3.12 -27.26
N ASN A 2 -9.11 -4.04 -26.33
CA ASN A 2 -9.89 -4.24 -25.09
C ASN A 2 -9.02 -4.11 -23.83
N ARG A 3 -8.28 -3.00 -23.70
CA ARG A 3 -7.46 -2.73 -22.49
C ARG A 3 -8.20 -1.77 -21.58
N VAL A 4 -8.29 -2.14 -20.31
CA VAL A 4 -8.77 -1.26 -19.23
C VAL A 4 -7.54 -0.65 -18.58
N LEU A 5 -7.51 0.68 -18.51
CA LEU A 5 -6.42 1.43 -17.90
C LEU A 5 -6.94 2.10 -16.63
N LEU A 6 -6.19 1.94 -15.54
CA LEU A 6 -6.39 2.66 -14.28
C LEU A 6 -5.29 3.72 -14.16
N GLN A 7 -5.70 4.97 -13.99
CA GLN A 7 -4.77 6.07 -13.74
C GLN A 7 -4.51 6.16 -12.23
N VAL A 8 -3.26 5.98 -11.84
CA VAL A 8 -2.82 6.13 -10.44
C VAL A 8 -2.87 7.61 -10.06
N LYS A 9 -3.44 7.91 -8.89
CA LYS A 9 -3.44 9.24 -8.28
C LYS A 9 -2.62 9.20 -7.00
N VAL A 10 -1.90 10.29 -6.72
CA VAL A 10 -1.22 10.52 -5.44
C VAL A 10 -1.96 11.66 -4.76
N GLU A 11 -2.68 11.35 -3.69
CA GLU A 11 -3.57 12.30 -3.00
C GLU A 11 -2.84 13.04 -1.87
N ASP A 12 -1.97 12.34 -1.14
CA ASP A 12 -1.16 12.89 -0.05
C ASP A 12 0.28 12.37 -0.18
N ALA A 13 1.21 13.27 -0.50
CA ALA A 13 2.60 12.92 -0.76
C ALA A 13 3.32 12.42 0.51
N ASP A 14 3.06 13.02 1.66
CA ASP A 14 3.76 12.71 2.90
C ASP A 14 3.37 11.31 3.41
N VAL A 15 2.07 11.02 3.39
CA VAL A 15 1.55 9.69 3.77
C VAL A 15 2.03 8.62 2.77
N THR A 16 2.07 8.96 1.49
CA THR A 16 2.53 8.05 0.42
C THR A 16 4.00 7.68 0.63
N ASP A 17 4.87 8.63 0.98
CA ASP A 17 6.30 8.40 1.22
C ASP A 17 6.55 7.50 2.45
N GLU A 18 5.77 7.67 3.51
CA GLU A 18 5.82 6.79 4.69
C GLU A 18 5.45 5.35 4.32
N ILE A 19 4.36 5.16 3.57
CA ILE A 19 3.90 3.84 3.12
C ILE A 19 4.96 3.18 2.22
N PHE A 20 5.55 3.92 1.28
CA PHE A 20 6.62 3.39 0.43
C PHE A 20 7.83 2.96 1.26
N THR A 21 8.25 3.77 2.22
CA THR A 21 9.39 3.45 3.08
C THR A 21 9.12 2.20 3.93
N ARG A 22 7.94 2.10 4.53
CA ARG A 22 7.57 0.96 5.40
C ARG A 22 7.47 -0.35 4.61
N LEU A 23 6.98 -0.31 3.37
CA LEU A 23 6.77 -1.50 2.54
C LEU A 23 7.98 -1.88 1.70
N MET A 24 8.74 -0.89 1.21
CA MET A 24 9.81 -1.08 0.21
C MET A 24 11.21 -0.77 0.74
N GLY A 25 11.34 -0.27 1.97
CA GLY A 25 12.63 -0.01 2.60
C GLY A 25 13.38 -1.29 2.97
N ASP A 26 14.67 -1.15 3.29
CA ASP A 26 15.58 -2.29 3.52
C ASP A 26 15.31 -3.07 4.82
N VAL A 27 14.59 -2.45 5.76
CA VAL A 27 14.30 -3.05 7.06
C VAL A 27 13.10 -3.99 6.94
N VAL A 28 13.30 -5.26 7.27
CA VAL A 28 12.27 -6.31 7.15
C VAL A 28 11.22 -6.23 8.26
N GLU A 29 11.61 -5.77 9.46
CA GLU A 29 10.74 -5.73 10.64
C GLU A 29 9.45 -4.90 10.43
N PRO A 30 9.53 -3.61 10.01
CA PRO A 30 8.34 -2.76 9.84
C PRO A 30 7.37 -3.28 8.78
N ARG A 31 7.91 -3.95 7.76
CA ARG A 31 7.14 -4.58 6.69
C ARG A 31 6.37 -5.80 7.20
N ARG A 32 7.02 -6.64 8.02
CA ARG A 32 6.39 -7.84 8.58
C ARG A 32 5.23 -7.47 9.50
N ASP A 33 5.44 -6.48 10.36
CA ASP A 33 4.41 -6.00 11.29
C ASP A 33 3.23 -5.41 10.52
N PHE A 34 3.50 -4.59 9.50
CA PHE A 34 2.45 -4.02 8.63
C PHE A 34 1.58 -5.12 7.97
N ILE A 35 2.23 -6.15 7.42
CA ILE A 35 1.52 -7.26 6.77
C ILE A 35 0.65 -8.00 7.80
N GLN A 36 1.18 -8.29 8.99
CA GLN A 36 0.44 -9.01 10.03
C GLN A 36 -0.78 -8.21 10.53
N GLU A 37 -0.62 -6.90 10.74
CA GLU A 37 -1.68 -6.01 11.20
C GLU A 37 -2.81 -5.87 10.17
N ASN A 38 -2.48 -5.81 8.88
CA ASN A 38 -3.44 -5.46 7.84
C ASN A 38 -3.96 -6.64 7.02
N ALA A 39 -3.29 -7.80 7.01
CA ALA A 39 -3.61 -8.93 6.12
C ALA A 39 -5.06 -9.42 6.18
N LEU A 40 -5.71 -9.34 7.35
CA LEU A 40 -7.11 -9.76 7.52
C LEU A 40 -8.12 -8.63 7.28
N ASN A 41 -7.65 -7.39 7.26
CA ASN A 41 -8.48 -6.19 7.13
C ASN A 41 -8.67 -5.75 5.67
N VAL A 42 -7.87 -6.29 4.73
CA VAL A 42 -7.92 -5.93 3.29
C VAL A 42 -9.23 -6.33 2.61
N ALA A 43 -9.99 -7.26 3.18
CA ALA A 43 -11.23 -7.76 2.56
C ALA A 43 -12.32 -6.69 2.36
N ASN A 44 -12.25 -5.55 3.04
CA ASN A 44 -13.26 -4.49 3.00
C ASN A 44 -12.73 -3.13 2.53
N LEU A 45 -11.63 -3.09 1.76
CA LEU A 45 -11.07 -1.81 1.29
C LEU A 45 -11.94 -1.07 0.25
N ASP A 46 -12.81 -1.81 -0.45
CA ASP A 46 -13.58 -1.32 -1.60
C ASP A 46 -15.11 -1.22 -1.34
N VAL A 47 -15.55 -1.18 -0.07
CA VAL A 47 -16.98 -1.04 0.30
C VAL A 47 -17.41 0.42 0.38
#